data_AF-A0A966UK11-F1
#
_entry.id   AF-A0A966UK11-F1
#
_cell.length_a   1.000
_cell.length_b   1.000
_cell.length_c   1.000
_cell.angle_alpha   90.00
_cell.angle_beta   90.00
_cell.angle_gamma   90.00
#
_symmetry.space_group_name_H-M   'P 1'
#
loop_
_entity.id
_entity.type
_entity.pdbx_description
1 polymer ?
#
loop_
_entity_poly.entity_id
_entity_poly.type
_entity_poly.pdbx_seq_one_letter_code
_entity_poly.pdbx_strand_id
1 'polypeptide(L)'
;MLTIDVHHPEIRTFVNIKRDLKKVTGANISIRLSDEFMQAVKDDGKVHLRFPVDKDAKHTVEEWIDAKQLWHEIIEAAWSSAEPGLLFWDTVKKRTPTEAYPDYRSTSTNPCGEIVLSPYDSCRLLLVNLYKFVKNPFTSAAAYDNERFKDVVIKAQRLMDDLIDLEIEAVDKIINKIKSDPEPDDVKQSELNLWNKIREAALGGRRTGLGVTALGDTLAAMGFVYGSDHSIQMTESLYKALALSAYRSTVTMAQERGAFPVFSHKLESDHPFIKQILEANPDL
;
A
#
# COMPACT_ATOMS: atom_id res chain seq x y z
N MET A 1 -7.29 -3.37 9.03
CA MET A 1 -6.16 -4.07 9.67
C MET A 1 -5.78 -3.30 10.92
N LEU A 2 -5.41 -3.98 12.00
CA LEU A 2 -4.84 -3.33 13.18
C LEU A 2 -3.32 -3.40 13.07
N THR A 3 -2.63 -2.27 13.21
CA THR A 3 -1.17 -2.23 13.16
C THR A 3 -0.60 -1.52 14.36
N ILE A 4 0.51 -2.04 14.89
CA ILE A 4 1.25 -1.40 15.98
C ILE A 4 2.70 -1.16 15.56
N ASP A 5 3.33 -0.13 16.12
CA ASP A 5 4.77 0.06 16.00
C ASP A 5 5.53 -0.97 16.86
N VAL A 6 6.63 -1.52 16.34
CA VAL A 6 7.45 -2.50 17.09
C VAL A 6 8.03 -1.92 18.38
N HIS A 7 8.18 -0.59 18.47
CA HIS A 7 8.64 0.08 19.68
C HIS A 7 7.54 0.30 20.72
N HIS A 8 6.28 -0.04 20.46
CA HIS A 8 5.24 0.19 21.45
C HIS A 8 5.42 -0.72 22.69
N PRO A 9 5.28 -0.23 23.94
CA PRO A 9 5.45 -1.05 25.15
C PRO A 9 4.57 -2.31 25.19
N GLU A 10 3.35 -2.22 24.66
CA GLU A 10 2.43 -3.37 24.53
C GLU A 10 2.72 -4.31 23.33
N ILE A 11 3.89 -4.22 22.68
CA ILE A 11 4.20 -5.04 21.50
C ILE A 11 4.07 -6.55 21.78
N ARG A 12 4.53 -7.02 22.94
CA ARG A 12 4.46 -8.45 23.31
C ARG A 12 3.01 -8.91 23.55
N THR A 13 2.18 -8.06 24.14
CA THR A 13 0.74 -8.31 24.26
C THR A 13 0.11 -8.41 22.88
N PHE A 14 0.42 -7.47 21.99
CA PHE A 14 -0.11 -7.42 20.62
C PHE A 14 0.30 -8.65 19.79
N VAL A 15 1.57 -9.06 19.85
CA VAL A 15 2.09 -10.28 19.20
C VAL A 15 1.29 -11.51 19.60
N ASN A 16 0.99 -11.66 20.89
CA ASN A 16 0.35 -12.87 21.42
C ASN A 16 -1.18 -12.81 21.43
N ILE A 17 -1.80 -11.66 21.10
CA ILE A 17 -3.24 -11.43 21.32
C ILE A 17 -4.12 -12.41 20.53
N LYS A 18 -3.63 -12.88 19.37
CA LYS A 18 -4.33 -13.79 18.46
C LYS A 18 -4.10 -15.26 18.72
N ARG A 19 -3.14 -15.60 19.58
CA ARG A 19 -2.96 -16.97 20.09
C ARG A 19 -4.15 -17.38 20.96
N ASP A 20 -4.81 -16.41 21.58
CA ASP A 20 -6.14 -16.58 22.17
C ASP A 20 -7.22 -16.24 21.13
N LEU A 21 -7.86 -17.29 20.59
CA LEU A 21 -8.89 -17.18 19.55
C LEU A 21 -10.15 -16.41 19.98
N LYS A 22 -10.27 -16.03 21.26
CA LYS A 22 -11.42 -15.28 21.78
C LYS A 22 -11.18 -13.78 21.90
N LYS A 23 -9.93 -13.30 21.82
CA LYS A 23 -9.61 -11.88 22.08
C LYS A 23 -9.87 -10.98 20.89
N VAL A 24 -9.33 -11.31 19.73
CA VAL A 24 -9.52 -10.52 18.51
C VAL A 24 -10.12 -11.41 17.43
N THR A 25 -11.45 -11.33 17.30
CA THR A 25 -12.23 -12.04 16.28
C THR A 25 -12.65 -11.05 15.21
N GLY A 26 -12.31 -11.30 13.94
CA GLY A 26 -12.74 -10.45 12.81
C GLY A 26 -11.82 -9.30 12.39
N ALA A 27 -10.61 -9.18 12.94
CA ALA A 27 -9.60 -8.24 12.45
C ALA A 27 -8.23 -8.89 12.31
N ASN A 28 -7.50 -8.61 11.23
CA ASN A 28 -6.10 -9.02 11.10
C ASN A 28 -5.17 -8.05 11.85
N ILE A 29 -4.06 -8.58 12.36
CA ILE A 29 -3.01 -7.80 13.04
C ILE A 29 -1.69 -7.81 12.27
N SER A 30 -0.95 -6.71 12.29
CA SER A 30 0.39 -6.63 11.71
C SER A 30 1.30 -5.69 12.50
N ILE A 31 2.61 -5.93 12.44
CA ILE A 31 3.61 -5.10 13.13
C ILE A 31 4.33 -4.24 12.11
N ARG A 32 4.44 -2.96 12.41
CA ARG A 32 5.27 -1.98 11.70
C ARG A 32 6.68 -2.08 12.28
N LEU A 33 7.54 -2.80 11.58
CA LEU A 33 8.95 -2.97 11.92
C LEU A 33 9.75 -1.74 11.47
N SER A 34 10.67 -1.30 12.33
CA SER A 34 11.65 -0.26 12.03
C SER A 34 12.99 -0.87 11.63
N ASP A 35 13.79 -0.11 10.88
CA ASP A 35 15.18 -0.44 10.59
C ASP A 35 16.01 -0.49 11.89
N GLU A 36 15.67 0.37 12.87
CA GLU A 36 16.26 0.36 14.23
C GLU A 36 16.11 -1.01 14.90
N PHE A 37 14.91 -1.57 14.92
CA PHE A 37 14.66 -2.88 15.50
C PHE A 37 15.37 -3.99 14.71
N MET A 38 15.28 -3.97 13.38
CA MET A 38 15.92 -5.00 12.56
C MET A 38 17.45 -4.98 12.70
N GLN A 39 18.05 -3.81 12.90
CA GLN A 39 19.47 -3.69 13.19
C GLN A 39 19.80 -4.24 14.58
N ALA A 40 19.00 -3.91 15.62
CA ALA A 40 19.17 -4.47 16.96
C ALA A 40 19.08 -6.01 16.97
N VAL A 41 18.20 -6.62 16.16
CA VAL A 41 18.12 -8.08 16.02
C VAL A 41 19.40 -8.67 15.41
N LYS A 42 19.95 -8.03 14.37
CA LYS A 42 21.20 -8.49 13.71
C LYS A 42 22.41 -8.40 14.63
N ASP A 43 22.46 -7.34 15.44
CA ASP A 43 23.60 -7.04 16.30
C ASP A 43 23.53 -7.72 17.68
N ASP A 44 22.55 -8.60 17.91
CA ASP A 44 22.30 -9.24 19.21
C ASP A 44 22.11 -8.19 20.34
N GLY A 45 21.46 -7.09 19.99
CA GLY A 45 21.28 -5.91 20.83
C GLY A 45 19.94 -5.85 21.54
N LYS A 46 19.65 -4.68 22.12
CA LYS A 46 18.38 -4.38 22.78
C LYS A 46 17.52 -3.47 21.91
N VAL A 47 16.21 -3.63 22.00
CA VAL A 47 15.22 -2.70 21.45
C VAL A 47 14.64 -1.83 22.56
N HIS A 48 14.48 -0.55 22.27
CA HIS A 48 13.83 0.42 23.15
C HIS A 48 12.33 0.40 22.89
N LEU A 49 11.57 -0.16 23.81
CA LEU A 49 10.13 0.01 23.81
C LEU A 49 9.81 1.35 24.48
N ARG A 50 8.96 2.16 23.86
CA ARG A 50 8.70 3.55 24.25
C ARG A 50 7.34 4.06 23.79
N PHE A 51 6.73 4.93 24.59
CA PHE A 51 5.54 5.68 24.21
C PHE A 51 5.65 7.16 24.63
N PRO A 52 5.38 8.14 23.74
CA PRO A 52 5.13 8.00 22.29
C PRO A 52 6.24 7.27 21.54
N VAL A 53 5.92 6.61 20.42
CA VAL A 53 6.87 5.69 19.74
C VAL A 53 8.00 6.41 19.00
N ASP A 54 7.80 7.69 18.68
CA ASP A 54 8.77 8.53 17.97
C ASP A 54 10.06 8.68 18.77
N LYS A 55 11.20 8.33 18.17
CA LYS A 55 12.51 8.26 18.85
C LYS A 55 12.87 9.51 19.67
N ASP A 56 12.59 10.69 19.12
CA ASP A 56 12.96 11.99 19.70
C ASP A 56 11.89 12.59 20.62
N ALA A 57 10.78 11.88 20.85
CA ALA A 57 9.73 12.33 21.76
C ALA A 57 10.15 12.23 23.23
N LYS A 58 9.49 13.01 24.09
CA LYS A 58 9.57 12.82 25.55
C LYS A 58 8.73 11.60 25.93
N HIS A 59 9.41 10.51 26.23
CA HIS A 59 8.78 9.23 26.59
C HIS A 59 8.12 9.29 27.97
N THR A 60 6.89 8.77 28.05
CA THR A 60 6.15 8.61 29.31
C THR A 60 6.23 7.18 29.86
N VAL A 61 6.47 6.21 28.98
CA VAL A 61 6.69 4.80 29.32
C VAL A 61 7.83 4.32 28.45
N GLU A 62 8.82 3.66 29.04
CA GLU A 62 9.94 3.09 28.29
C GLU A 62 10.57 1.89 29.00
N GLU A 63 11.08 0.94 28.22
CA GLU A 63 11.89 -0.18 28.67
C GLU A 63 12.85 -0.65 27.58
N TRP A 64 13.91 -1.36 27.96
CA TRP A 64 14.85 -1.97 27.02
C TRP A 64 14.79 -3.48 27.16
N ILE A 65 14.44 -4.16 26.07
CA ILE A 65 14.33 -5.63 26.04
C ILE A 65 15.26 -6.22 24.98
N ASP A 66 15.52 -7.52 25.08
CA ASP A 66 16.31 -8.25 24.09
C ASP A 66 15.57 -8.28 22.73
N ALA A 67 16.22 -7.75 21.69
CA ALA A 67 15.58 -7.61 20.38
C ALA A 67 15.35 -8.97 19.70
N LYS A 68 16.28 -9.91 19.89
CA LYS A 68 16.24 -11.24 19.27
C LYS A 68 15.20 -12.13 19.94
N GLN A 69 15.01 -12.00 21.25
CA GLN A 69 13.92 -12.63 21.97
C GLN A 69 12.57 -12.14 21.43
N LEU A 70 12.39 -10.81 21.31
CA LEU A 70 11.15 -10.26 20.73
C LEU A 70 10.94 -10.76 19.28
N TRP A 71 12.00 -10.80 18.47
CA TRP A 71 11.93 -11.36 17.11
C TRP A 71 11.48 -12.81 17.10
N HIS A 72 12.05 -13.67 17.95
CA HIS A 72 11.61 -15.06 18.05
C HIS A 72 10.15 -15.19 18.49
N GLU A 73 9.68 -14.36 19.43
CA GLU A 73 8.27 -14.33 19.84
C GLU A 73 7.34 -13.94 18.68
N ILE A 74 7.73 -12.94 17.87
CA ILE A 74 6.99 -12.54 16.66
C ILE A 74 6.90 -13.71 15.67
N ILE A 75 8.02 -14.39 15.39
CA ILE A 75 8.08 -15.50 14.43
C ILE A 75 7.27 -16.70 14.93
N GLU A 76 7.35 -17.06 16.21
CA GLU A 76 6.57 -18.16 16.78
C GLU A 76 5.06 -17.88 16.71
N ALA A 77 4.64 -16.64 17.00
CA ALA A 77 3.25 -16.23 16.87
C ALA A 77 2.76 -16.32 15.41
N ALA A 78 3.54 -15.78 14.46
CA ALA A 78 3.22 -15.83 13.04
C ALA A 78 3.15 -17.27 12.51
N TRP A 79 4.07 -18.14 12.93
CA TRP A 79 4.04 -19.55 12.55
C TRP A 79 2.83 -20.29 13.13
N SER A 80 2.48 -20.04 14.40
CA SER A 80 1.42 -20.75 15.10
C SER A 80 0.01 -20.27 14.76
N SER A 81 -0.14 -19.02 14.30
CA SER A 81 -1.46 -18.39 14.10
C SER A 81 -1.64 -17.66 12.77
N ALA A 82 -0.65 -17.70 11.88
CA ALA A 82 -0.58 -16.91 10.65
C ALA A 82 -0.59 -15.37 10.87
N GLU A 83 -0.43 -14.92 12.12
CA GLU A 83 -0.43 -13.51 12.54
C GLU A 83 0.61 -13.27 13.65
N PRO A 84 1.22 -12.09 13.77
CA PRO A 84 0.99 -10.89 12.97
C PRO A 84 1.70 -10.91 11.61
N GLY A 85 1.12 -10.20 10.64
CA GLY A 85 1.85 -9.82 9.42
C GLY A 85 2.97 -8.82 9.72
N LEU A 86 3.96 -8.73 8.82
CA LEU A 86 5.14 -7.87 9.01
C LEU A 86 5.19 -6.78 7.95
N LEU A 87 5.23 -5.52 8.39
CA LEU A 87 5.32 -4.34 7.54
C LEU A 87 6.65 -3.65 7.83
N PHE A 88 7.58 -3.64 6.86
CA PHE A 88 8.85 -2.92 6.98
C PHE A 88 8.61 -1.43 6.79
N TRP A 89 8.26 -0.74 7.88
CA TRP A 89 7.59 0.55 7.84
C TRP A 89 8.51 1.69 7.42
N ASP A 90 9.79 1.64 7.77
CA ASP A 90 10.76 2.63 7.31
C ASP A 90 10.99 2.54 5.79
N THR A 91 10.98 1.33 5.23
CA THR A 91 11.01 1.13 3.77
C THR A 91 9.73 1.65 3.12
N VAL A 92 8.56 1.35 3.69
CA VAL A 92 7.27 1.89 3.23
C VAL A 92 7.31 3.42 3.22
N LYS A 93 7.75 4.05 4.31
CA LYS A 93 7.87 5.51 4.43
C LYS A 93 8.84 6.12 3.42
N LYS A 94 9.96 5.44 3.16
CA LYS A 94 10.99 5.93 2.22
C LYS A 94 10.60 5.78 0.75
N ARG A 95 9.72 4.84 0.42
CA ARG A 95 9.45 4.40 -0.96
C ARG A 95 8.05 4.78 -1.46
N THR A 96 7.16 5.24 -0.59
CA THR A 96 5.79 5.61 -0.97
C THR A 96 5.70 7.13 -1.24
N PRO A 97 5.40 7.57 -2.48
CA PRO A 97 5.37 8.99 -2.83
C PRO A 97 4.47 9.87 -1.95
N THR A 98 3.38 9.31 -1.41
CA THR A 98 2.44 10.05 -0.55
C THR A 98 3.08 10.55 0.74
N GLU A 99 4.19 9.97 1.16
CA GLU A 99 4.92 10.39 2.37
C GLU A 99 5.54 11.79 2.25
N ALA A 100 5.72 12.27 1.02
CA ALA A 100 6.13 13.64 0.74
C ALA A 100 5.04 14.67 1.09
N TYR A 101 3.78 14.24 1.26
CA TYR A 101 2.62 15.10 1.51
C TYR A 101 2.20 14.98 2.99
N PRO A 102 2.39 16.04 3.82
CA PRO A 102 2.12 15.96 5.26
C PRO A 102 0.72 15.46 5.63
N ASP A 103 -0.31 15.91 4.90
CA ASP A 103 -1.71 15.56 5.16
C ASP A 103 -2.11 14.17 4.64
N TYR A 104 -1.23 13.52 3.85
CA TYR A 104 -1.45 12.20 3.25
C TYR A 104 -0.40 11.18 3.68
N ARG A 105 0.29 11.44 4.80
CA ARG A 105 1.19 10.46 5.40
C ARG A 105 0.43 9.22 5.85
N SER A 106 1.07 8.10 5.64
CA SER A 106 0.49 6.80 5.89
C SER A 106 0.48 6.48 7.38
N THR A 107 -0.62 5.87 7.82
CA THR A 107 -0.76 5.41 9.21
C THR A 107 -0.80 3.89 9.30
N SER A 108 -1.27 3.22 8.24
CA SER A 108 -1.41 1.76 8.18
C SER A 108 -1.49 1.29 6.72
N THR A 109 -1.91 0.05 6.54
CA THR A 109 -2.28 -0.53 5.25
C THR A 109 -3.75 -0.96 5.25
N ASN A 110 -4.26 -1.29 4.08
CA ASN A 110 -5.56 -1.99 3.94
C ASN A 110 -5.47 -3.43 4.47
N PRO A 111 -6.60 -4.17 4.61
CA PRO A 111 -6.62 -5.53 5.14
C PRO A 111 -5.71 -6.55 4.44
N CYS A 112 -5.38 -6.34 3.16
CA CYS A 112 -4.53 -7.24 2.38
C CYS A 112 -3.04 -6.82 2.38
N GLY A 113 -2.70 -5.64 2.89
CA GLY A 113 -1.33 -5.17 3.10
C GLY A 113 -0.64 -4.55 1.88
N GLU A 114 -1.29 -4.55 0.72
CA GLU A 114 -0.74 -4.09 -0.56
C GLU A 114 -0.92 -2.58 -0.79
N ILE A 115 -1.92 -1.96 -0.14
CA ILE A 115 -2.14 -0.52 -0.24
C ILE A 115 -1.77 0.13 1.10
N VAL A 116 -0.78 1.00 1.05
CA VAL A 116 -0.38 1.88 2.16
C VAL A 116 -1.32 3.07 2.19
N LEU A 117 -2.01 3.32 3.30
CA LEU A 117 -3.12 4.27 3.38
C LEU A 117 -2.87 5.38 4.41
N SER A 118 -3.25 6.59 4.02
CA SER A 118 -3.49 7.71 4.94
C SER A 118 -4.90 7.59 5.54
N PRO A 119 -5.21 8.36 6.60
CA PRO A 119 -6.57 8.42 7.13
C PRO A 119 -7.61 8.77 6.04
N TYR A 120 -8.78 8.15 6.11
CA TYR A 120 -9.94 8.37 5.22
C TYR A 120 -9.73 8.05 3.73
N ASP A 121 -8.59 7.48 3.36
CA ASP A 121 -8.30 7.05 2.00
C ASP A 121 -8.97 5.70 1.67
N SER A 122 -9.16 5.43 0.38
CA SER A 122 -9.94 4.28 -0.11
C SER A 122 -9.17 3.42 -1.13
N CYS A 123 -9.39 2.11 -1.07
CA CYS A 123 -8.79 1.15 -2.00
C CYS A 123 -9.60 1.06 -3.30
N ARG A 124 -9.17 1.80 -4.31
CA ARG A 124 -9.67 1.68 -5.70
C ARG A 124 -8.76 0.72 -6.43
N LEU A 125 -9.27 -0.46 -6.81
CA LEU A 125 -8.45 -1.56 -7.32
C LEU A 125 -8.91 -2.04 -8.70
N LEU A 126 -7.96 -2.26 -9.59
CA LEU A 126 -8.16 -2.93 -10.87
C LEU A 126 -6.93 -3.78 -11.19
N LEU A 127 -7.15 -4.92 -11.84
CA LEU A 127 -6.09 -5.87 -12.15
C LEU A 127 -6.02 -6.12 -13.66
N VAL A 128 -4.81 -6.03 -14.21
CA VAL A 128 -4.53 -6.44 -15.59
C VAL A 128 -4.12 -7.92 -15.59
N ASN A 129 -4.81 -8.74 -16.39
CA ASN A 129 -4.49 -10.17 -16.49
C ASN A 129 -3.28 -10.39 -17.41
N LEU A 130 -2.12 -10.71 -16.82
CA LEU A 130 -0.84 -10.86 -17.53
C LEU A 130 -0.87 -11.99 -18.58
N TYR A 131 -1.63 -13.06 -18.32
CA TYR A 131 -1.68 -14.22 -19.20
C TYR A 131 -2.25 -13.87 -20.59
N LYS A 132 -3.10 -12.84 -20.68
CA LYS A 132 -3.73 -12.40 -21.94
C LYS A 132 -2.74 -11.85 -22.98
N PHE A 133 -1.50 -11.61 -22.58
CA PHE A 133 -0.44 -11.09 -23.46
C PHE A 133 0.55 -12.18 -23.89
N VAL A 134 0.37 -13.43 -23.47
CA VAL A 134 1.20 -14.55 -23.93
C VAL A 134 0.72 -15.03 -25.30
N LYS A 135 1.62 -15.06 -26.27
CA LYS A 135 1.44 -15.66 -27.60
C LYS A 135 2.01 -17.08 -27.60
N ASN A 136 1.34 -18.02 -28.27
CA ASN A 136 1.74 -19.43 -28.36
C ASN A 136 2.07 -20.08 -27.00
N PRO A 137 1.17 -20.00 -26.01
CA PRO A 137 1.45 -20.45 -24.64
C PRO A 137 1.80 -21.95 -24.59
N PHE A 138 2.70 -22.32 -23.68
CA PHE A 138 3.17 -23.69 -23.45
C PHE A 138 3.93 -24.32 -24.62
N THR A 139 4.49 -23.49 -25.50
CA THR A 139 5.32 -23.94 -26.63
C THR A 139 6.70 -23.30 -26.57
N SER A 140 7.67 -23.86 -27.30
CA SER A 140 8.99 -23.24 -27.48
C SER A 140 8.95 -21.91 -28.23
N ALA A 141 7.84 -21.58 -28.88
CA ALA A 141 7.61 -20.31 -29.58
C ALA A 141 6.82 -19.30 -28.72
N ALA A 142 6.69 -19.54 -27.40
CA ALA A 142 5.99 -18.65 -26.49
C ALA A 142 6.67 -17.27 -26.43
N ALA A 143 5.88 -16.20 -26.53
CA ALA A 143 6.39 -14.83 -26.51
C ALA A 143 5.40 -13.91 -25.78
N TYR A 144 5.93 -12.89 -25.08
CA TYR A 144 5.10 -11.91 -24.38
C TYR A 144 4.88 -10.65 -25.22
N ASP A 145 3.62 -10.25 -25.39
CA ASP A 145 3.22 -9.04 -26.12
C ASP A 145 3.32 -7.79 -25.24
N ASN A 146 4.55 -7.33 -25.01
CA ASN A 146 4.84 -6.22 -24.11
C ASN A 146 4.23 -4.89 -24.58
N GLU A 147 4.18 -4.63 -25.88
CA GLU A 147 3.61 -3.39 -26.41
C GLU A 147 2.10 -3.34 -26.18
N ARG A 148 1.39 -4.46 -26.43
CA ARG A 148 -0.03 -4.55 -26.10
C ARG A 148 -0.28 -4.46 -24.59
N PHE A 149 0.61 -5.03 -23.77
CA PHE A 149 0.51 -4.91 -22.31
C PHE A 149 0.57 -3.45 -21.85
N LYS A 150 1.58 -2.70 -22.30
CA LYS A 150 1.73 -1.27 -21.97
C LYS A 150 0.50 -0.45 -22.39
N ASP A 151 0.00 -0.66 -23.60
CA ASP A 151 -1.20 0.01 -24.11
C ASP A 151 -2.44 -0.27 -23.25
N VAL A 152 -2.64 -1.52 -22.82
CA VAL A 152 -3.74 -1.88 -21.91
C VAL A 152 -3.56 -1.27 -20.53
N VAL A 153 -2.34 -1.24 -19.99
CA VAL A 153 -2.06 -0.61 -18.69
C VAL A 153 -2.37 0.88 -18.72
N ILE A 154 -2.05 1.59 -19.80
CA ILE A 154 -2.40 3.01 -19.95
C ILE A 154 -3.92 3.20 -19.87
N LYS A 155 -4.68 2.40 -20.63
CA LYS A 155 -6.15 2.46 -20.61
C LYS A 155 -6.72 2.08 -19.24
N ALA A 156 -6.14 1.07 -18.60
CA ALA A 156 -6.54 0.62 -17.27
C ALA A 156 -6.32 1.71 -16.21
N GLN A 157 -5.20 2.42 -16.24
CA GLN A 157 -4.93 3.53 -15.32
C GLN A 157 -5.90 4.70 -15.54
N ARG A 158 -6.31 4.96 -16.78
CA ARG A 158 -7.36 5.95 -17.07
C ARG A 158 -8.71 5.58 -16.48
N LEU A 159 -9.12 4.32 -16.63
CA LEU A 159 -10.35 3.81 -16.01
C LEU A 159 -10.30 3.87 -14.48
N MET A 160 -9.11 3.71 -13.88
CA MET A 160 -8.90 3.86 -12.45
C MET A 160 -9.12 5.29 -11.96
N ASP A 161 -8.76 6.30 -12.77
CA ASP A 161 -9.05 7.70 -12.45
C ASP A 161 -10.56 7.99 -12.57
N ASP A 162 -11.23 7.45 -13.61
CA ASP A 162 -12.68 7.56 -13.76
C ASP A 162 -13.44 6.89 -12.59
N LEU A 163 -12.90 5.80 -12.02
CA LEU A 163 -13.47 5.12 -10.84
C LEU A 163 -13.53 6.04 -9.60
N ILE A 164 -12.62 7.01 -9.49
CA ILE A 164 -12.66 8.00 -8.40
C ILE A 164 -13.92 8.83 -8.52
N ASP A 165 -14.24 9.31 -9.71
CA ASP A 165 -15.42 10.17 -9.91
C ASP A 165 -16.71 9.38 -9.62
N LEU A 166 -16.78 8.11 -10.04
CA LEU A 166 -17.89 7.21 -9.70
C LEU A 166 -18.03 6.98 -8.20
N GLU A 167 -16.92 6.87 -7.47
CA GLU A 167 -16.93 6.78 -6.01
C GLU A 167 -17.45 8.08 -5.38
N ILE A 168 -17.01 9.24 -5.86
CA ILE A 168 -17.49 10.54 -5.37
C ILE A 168 -19.00 10.68 -5.57
N GLU A 169 -19.55 10.24 -6.71
CA GLU A 169 -21.00 10.22 -6.92
C GLU A 169 -21.74 9.36 -5.88
N ALA A 170 -21.17 8.21 -5.50
CA ALA A 170 -21.74 7.36 -4.47
C ALA A 170 -21.65 8.01 -3.08
N VAL A 171 -20.51 8.62 -2.75
CA VAL A 171 -20.30 9.36 -1.50
C VAL A 171 -21.26 10.55 -1.40
N ASP A 172 -21.46 11.29 -2.50
CA ASP A 172 -22.39 12.40 -2.55
C ASP A 172 -23.85 11.96 -2.34
N LYS A 173 -24.25 10.79 -2.85
CA LYS A 173 -25.56 10.20 -2.57
C LYS A 173 -25.73 9.90 -1.08
N ILE A 174 -24.70 9.36 -0.42
CA ILE A 174 -24.73 9.07 1.02
C ILE A 174 -24.82 10.37 1.83
N ILE A 175 -23.99 11.36 1.52
CA ILE A 175 -24.03 12.68 2.17
C ILE A 175 -25.41 13.33 2.02
N ASN A 176 -25.99 13.30 0.82
CA ASN A 176 -27.31 13.85 0.56
C ASN A 176 -28.41 13.07 1.31
N LYS A 177 -28.28 11.74 1.41
CA LYS A 177 -29.20 10.91 2.18
C LYS A 177 -29.18 11.31 3.66
N ILE A 178 -28.00 11.41 4.27
CA ILE A 178 -27.82 11.85 5.66
C ILE A 178 -28.42 13.25 5.85
N LYS A 179 -28.13 14.20 4.95
CA LYS A 179 -28.70 15.56 5.05
C LYS A 179 -30.24 15.55 5.01
N SER A 180 -30.84 14.67 4.22
CA SER A 180 -32.30 14.53 4.11
C SER A 180 -32.97 13.78 5.26
N ASP A 181 -32.20 13.14 6.14
CA ASP A 181 -32.73 12.35 7.24
C ASP A 181 -33.43 13.22 8.29
N PRO A 182 -34.59 12.77 8.82
CA PRO A 182 -35.41 13.54 9.75
C PRO A 182 -34.76 13.73 11.13
N GLU A 183 -33.70 12.99 11.44
CA GLU A 183 -32.96 13.08 12.68
C GLU A 183 -32.34 14.47 12.87
N PRO A 184 -32.23 14.94 14.12
CA PRO A 184 -31.51 16.17 14.47
C PRO A 184 -30.06 16.19 13.98
N ASP A 185 -29.53 17.39 13.70
CA ASP A 185 -28.18 17.56 13.13
C ASP A 185 -27.07 17.02 14.03
N ASP A 186 -27.21 17.11 15.35
CA ASP A 186 -26.25 16.59 16.32
C ASP A 186 -26.13 15.05 16.27
N VAL A 187 -27.21 14.35 15.93
CA VAL A 187 -27.20 12.89 15.71
C VAL A 187 -26.44 12.54 14.42
N LYS A 188 -26.61 13.33 13.37
CA LYS A 188 -26.07 13.07 12.02
C LYS A 188 -24.62 13.55 11.84
N GLN A 189 -24.17 14.49 12.67
CA GLN A 189 -22.92 15.23 12.49
C GLN A 189 -21.70 14.32 12.38
N SER A 190 -21.62 13.27 13.21
CA SER A 190 -20.48 12.36 13.23
C SER A 190 -20.32 11.60 11.91
N GLU A 191 -21.42 11.08 11.37
CA GLU A 191 -21.41 10.36 10.10
C GLU A 191 -21.17 11.32 8.92
N LEU A 192 -21.81 12.49 8.93
CA LEU A 192 -21.61 13.51 7.91
C LEU A 192 -20.14 13.98 7.85
N ASN A 193 -19.49 14.15 9.01
CA ASN A 193 -18.07 14.50 9.09
C ASN A 193 -17.17 13.39 8.51
N LEU A 194 -17.50 12.12 8.76
CA LEU A 194 -16.75 10.99 8.21
C LEU A 194 -16.80 11.00 6.68
N TRP A 195 -18.00 11.06 6.08
CA TRP A 195 -18.14 11.04 4.63
C TRP A 195 -17.56 12.27 3.94
N ASN A 196 -17.65 13.45 4.55
CA ASN A 196 -16.99 14.64 4.03
C ASN A 196 -15.47 14.49 4.00
N LYS A 197 -14.86 13.88 5.04
CA LYS A 197 -13.41 13.63 5.07
C LYS A 197 -12.97 12.61 4.03
N ILE A 198 -13.74 11.52 3.85
CA ILE A 198 -13.49 10.53 2.78
C ILE A 198 -13.56 11.21 1.42
N ARG A 199 -14.60 12.03 1.19
CA ARG A 199 -14.78 12.79 -0.04
C ARG A 199 -13.60 13.74 -0.32
N GLU A 200 -13.17 14.47 0.70
CA GLU A 200 -12.04 15.41 0.60
C GLU A 200 -10.72 14.68 0.26
N ALA A 201 -10.41 13.59 0.96
CA ALA A 201 -9.22 12.78 0.69
C ALA A 201 -9.21 12.20 -0.72
N ALA A 202 -10.37 11.68 -1.17
CA ALA A 202 -10.54 11.11 -2.51
C ALA A 202 -10.35 12.16 -3.61
N LEU A 203 -10.98 13.33 -3.48
CA LEU A 203 -10.85 14.42 -4.45
C LEU A 203 -9.45 15.03 -4.47
N GLY A 204 -8.83 15.19 -3.30
CA GLY A 204 -7.53 15.82 -3.16
C GLY A 204 -6.40 14.96 -3.72
N GLY A 205 -6.30 13.70 -3.27
CA GLY A 205 -5.18 12.81 -3.60
C GLY A 205 -5.39 11.95 -4.85
N ARG A 206 -6.64 11.70 -5.26
CA ARG A 206 -7.00 10.87 -6.43
C ARG A 206 -6.22 9.54 -6.54
N ARG A 207 -6.02 8.85 -5.41
CA ARG A 207 -5.17 7.66 -5.33
C ARG A 207 -5.84 6.42 -5.89
N THR A 208 -5.05 5.62 -6.62
CA THR A 208 -5.49 4.38 -7.30
C THR A 208 -4.50 3.24 -7.08
N GLY A 209 -4.99 2.00 -6.99
CA GLY A 209 -4.17 0.78 -6.93
C GLY A 209 -4.34 -0.10 -8.18
N LEU A 210 -3.57 0.17 -9.22
CA LEU A 210 -3.53 -0.66 -10.44
C LEU A 210 -2.52 -1.80 -10.25
N GLY A 211 -3.00 -3.03 -10.33
CA GLY A 211 -2.19 -4.23 -10.16
C GLY A 211 -2.27 -5.20 -11.32
N VAL A 212 -1.75 -6.40 -11.10
CA VAL A 212 -1.73 -7.49 -12.07
C VAL A 212 -2.24 -8.77 -11.45
N THR A 213 -2.69 -9.70 -12.28
CA THR A 213 -3.03 -11.07 -11.89
C THR A 213 -2.43 -12.08 -12.89
N ALA A 214 -2.50 -13.37 -12.55
CA ALA A 214 -2.03 -14.49 -13.38
C ALA A 214 -0.51 -14.46 -13.69
N LEU A 215 0.32 -13.95 -12.77
CA LEU A 215 1.78 -13.98 -12.93
C LEU A 215 2.30 -15.43 -13.05
N GLY A 216 1.87 -16.32 -12.16
CA GLY A 216 2.25 -17.73 -12.19
C GLY A 216 1.87 -18.41 -13.50
N ASP A 217 0.63 -18.23 -13.96
CA ASP A 217 0.16 -18.75 -15.25
C ASP A 217 0.97 -18.19 -16.42
N THR A 218 1.31 -16.90 -16.37
CA THR A 218 2.13 -16.25 -17.40
C THR A 218 3.51 -16.88 -17.46
N LEU A 219 4.18 -17.06 -16.32
CA LEU A 219 5.50 -17.69 -16.25
C LEU A 219 5.47 -19.14 -16.75
N ALA A 220 4.47 -19.91 -16.32
CA ALA A 220 4.28 -21.29 -16.79
C ALA A 220 4.02 -21.36 -18.31
N ALA A 221 3.21 -20.45 -18.85
CA ALA A 221 2.92 -20.37 -20.27
C ALA A 221 4.13 -19.98 -21.13
N MET A 222 5.07 -19.24 -20.54
CA MET A 222 6.36 -18.91 -21.15
C MET A 222 7.40 -20.04 -21.00
N GLY A 223 7.05 -21.14 -20.35
CA GLY A 223 7.98 -22.26 -20.10
C GLY A 223 8.99 -21.99 -18.98
N PHE A 224 8.75 -20.99 -18.13
CA PHE A 224 9.65 -20.65 -17.02
C PHE A 224 9.23 -21.31 -15.73
N VAL A 225 10.21 -21.87 -15.02
CA VAL A 225 10.04 -22.38 -13.65
C VAL A 225 10.00 -21.19 -12.69
N TYR A 226 9.00 -21.14 -11.81
CA TYR A 226 8.87 -20.07 -10.82
C TYR A 226 10.11 -20.05 -9.90
N GLY A 227 10.74 -18.89 -9.76
CA GLY A 227 11.96 -18.71 -8.95
C GLY A 227 13.26 -18.96 -9.72
N SER A 228 13.19 -19.33 -11.00
CA SER A 228 14.37 -19.32 -11.89
C SER A 228 14.79 -17.90 -12.26
N ASP A 229 16.06 -17.70 -12.63
CA ASP A 229 16.58 -16.41 -13.09
C ASP A 229 15.74 -15.79 -14.21
N HIS A 230 15.30 -16.61 -15.18
CA HIS A 230 14.43 -16.18 -16.27
C HIS A 230 13.07 -15.66 -15.76
N SER A 231 12.47 -16.35 -14.78
CA SER A 231 11.19 -15.91 -14.19
C SER A 231 11.33 -14.61 -13.38
N ILE A 232 12.46 -14.42 -12.71
CA ILE A 232 12.75 -13.22 -11.93
C ILE A 232 12.93 -12.02 -12.88
N GLN A 233 13.75 -12.17 -13.92
CA GLN A 233 13.98 -11.14 -14.93
C GLN A 233 12.69 -10.77 -15.67
N MET A 234 11.86 -11.76 -16.04
CA MET A 234 10.56 -11.50 -16.64
C MET A 234 9.65 -10.73 -15.69
N THR A 235 9.57 -11.15 -14.42
CA THR A 235 8.74 -10.47 -13.41
C THR A 235 9.17 -9.01 -13.23
N GLU A 236 10.47 -8.75 -13.13
CA GLU A 236 11.00 -7.38 -13.04
C GLU A 236 10.60 -6.54 -14.27
N SER A 237 10.76 -7.10 -15.47
CA SER A 237 10.38 -6.42 -16.72
C SER A 237 8.89 -6.09 -16.79
N LEU A 238 8.02 -7.02 -16.36
CA LEU A 238 6.57 -6.83 -16.31
C LEU A 238 6.18 -5.72 -15.34
N TYR A 239 6.71 -5.73 -14.11
CA TYR A 239 6.39 -4.69 -13.12
C TYR A 239 6.99 -3.33 -13.50
N LYS A 240 8.15 -3.29 -14.16
CA LYS A 240 8.71 -2.06 -14.73
C LYS A 240 7.81 -1.50 -15.83
N ALA A 241 7.35 -2.35 -16.74
CA ALA A 241 6.43 -1.95 -17.81
C ALA A 241 5.08 -1.46 -17.25
N LEU A 242 4.54 -2.13 -16.22
CA LEU A 242 3.35 -1.71 -15.49
C LEU A 242 3.52 -0.30 -14.91
N ALA A 243 4.58 -0.09 -14.11
CA ALA A 243 4.82 1.16 -13.43
C ALA A 243 5.00 2.33 -14.42
N LEU A 244 5.88 2.18 -15.42
CA LEU A 244 6.15 3.25 -16.39
C LEU A 244 4.92 3.59 -17.24
N SER A 245 4.12 2.59 -17.61
CA SER A 245 2.91 2.81 -18.41
C SER A 245 1.80 3.47 -17.58
N ALA A 246 1.64 3.08 -16.32
CA ALA A 246 0.71 3.73 -15.41
C ALA A 246 1.10 5.20 -15.18
N TYR A 247 2.37 5.50 -14.89
CA TYR A 247 2.85 6.88 -14.75
C TYR A 247 2.66 7.69 -16.04
N ARG A 248 2.91 7.10 -17.21
CA ARG A 248 2.66 7.76 -18.50
C ARG A 248 1.20 8.14 -18.66
N SER A 249 0.28 7.25 -18.29
CA SER A 249 -1.14 7.55 -18.29
C SER A 249 -1.47 8.68 -17.33
N THR A 250 -0.91 8.69 -16.12
CA THR A 250 -1.13 9.77 -15.13
C THR A 250 -0.64 11.11 -15.67
N VAL A 251 0.56 11.18 -16.25
CA VAL A 251 1.10 12.42 -16.86
C VAL A 251 0.22 12.90 -18.01
N THR A 252 -0.19 11.99 -18.89
CA THR A 252 -1.10 12.29 -20.02
C THR A 252 -2.43 12.85 -19.50
N MET A 253 -3.02 12.21 -18.49
CA MET A 253 -4.26 12.69 -17.88
C MET A 253 -4.07 14.04 -17.19
N ALA A 254 -2.93 14.30 -16.55
CA ALA A 254 -2.64 15.60 -15.95
C ALA A 254 -2.57 16.71 -17.01
N GLN A 255 -2.07 16.42 -18.21
CA GLN A 255 -2.09 17.36 -19.35
C GLN A 255 -3.51 17.61 -19.87
N GLU A 256 -4.34 16.57 -19.93
CA GLU A 256 -5.69 16.64 -20.50
C GLU A 256 -6.76 17.17 -19.51
N ARG A 257 -6.65 16.80 -18.24
CA ARG A 257 -7.65 17.04 -17.18
C ARG A 257 -7.17 17.98 -16.07
N GLY A 258 -5.87 18.25 -16.01
CA GLY A 258 -5.21 18.90 -14.88
C GLY A 258 -4.68 17.89 -13.86
N ALA A 259 -3.62 18.28 -13.14
CA ALA A 259 -3.09 17.48 -12.04
C ALA A 259 -4.10 17.38 -10.87
N PHE A 260 -3.99 16.33 -10.06
CA PHE A 260 -4.82 16.21 -8.85
C PHE A 260 -4.55 17.37 -7.88
N PRO A 261 -5.55 17.84 -7.11
CA PRO A 261 -5.48 19.11 -6.39
C PRO A 261 -4.29 19.28 -5.45
N VAL A 262 -3.85 18.21 -4.80
CA VAL A 262 -2.74 18.30 -3.83
C VAL A 262 -1.36 18.11 -4.45
N PHE A 263 -1.28 17.82 -5.76
CA PHE A 263 -0.01 17.58 -6.45
C PHE A 263 0.98 18.73 -6.24
N SER A 264 2.23 18.37 -5.93
CA SER A 264 3.30 19.35 -5.80
C SER A 264 4.62 18.76 -6.28
N HIS A 265 5.09 19.26 -7.43
CA HIS A 265 6.40 18.88 -7.97
C HIS A 265 7.53 19.13 -6.95
N LYS A 266 7.45 20.21 -6.17
CA LYS A 266 8.45 20.51 -5.13
C LYS A 266 8.51 19.45 -4.03
N LEU A 267 7.37 18.86 -3.67
CA LEU A 267 7.34 17.81 -2.63
C LEU A 267 7.90 16.49 -3.19
N GLU A 268 7.62 16.17 -4.45
CA GLU A 268 8.02 14.91 -5.07
C GLU A 268 9.43 14.92 -5.71
N SER A 269 10.00 16.09 -6.00
CA SER A 269 11.24 16.22 -6.80
C SER A 269 12.42 15.43 -6.22
N ASP A 270 12.48 15.30 -4.90
CA ASP A 270 13.53 14.55 -4.20
C ASP A 270 13.13 13.14 -3.78
N HIS A 271 11.91 12.71 -4.08
CA HIS A 271 11.41 11.42 -3.65
C HIS A 271 12.15 10.26 -4.37
N PRO A 272 12.76 9.31 -3.65
CA PRO A 272 13.61 8.27 -4.27
C PRO A 272 12.92 7.40 -5.30
N PHE A 273 11.64 7.07 -5.08
CA PHE A 273 10.86 6.28 -6.06
C PHE A 273 10.54 7.10 -7.32
N ILE A 274 10.24 8.39 -7.18
CA ILE A 274 9.93 9.25 -8.32
C ILE A 274 11.17 9.46 -9.19
N LYS A 275 12.34 9.71 -8.56
CA LYS A 275 13.63 9.75 -9.27
C LYS A 275 13.88 8.49 -10.08
N GLN A 276 13.65 7.31 -9.50
CA GLN A 276 13.80 6.03 -10.20
C GLN A 276 12.87 5.89 -11.42
N ILE A 277 11.63 6.39 -11.33
CA ILE A 277 10.68 6.39 -12.46
C ILE A 277 11.20 7.28 -13.60
N LEU A 278 11.64 8.51 -13.28
CA LEU A 278 12.16 9.47 -14.26
C LEU A 278 13.48 9.00 -14.88
N GLU A 279 14.38 8.40 -14.09
CA GLU A 279 15.61 7.78 -14.61
C GLU A 279 15.32 6.63 -15.56
N ALA A 280 14.27 5.84 -15.27
CA ALA A 280 13.88 4.71 -16.11
C ALA A 280 13.14 5.13 -17.39
N ASN A 281 12.60 6.35 -17.46
CA ASN A 281 11.96 6.91 -18.64
C ASN A 281 12.02 8.45 -18.61
N PRO A 282 13.11 9.06 -19.13
CA PRO A 282 13.32 10.52 -19.07
C PRO A 282 12.32 11.36 -19.87
N ASP A 283 11.52 10.73 -20.74
CA ASP A 283 10.48 11.41 -21.54
C ASP A 283 9.14 11.55 -20.78
N LEU A 284 9.03 11.01 -19.55
CA LEU A 284 7.88 11.19 -18.64
C LEU A 284 7.87 12.59 -18.04
#